data_AF-A0A0C9X1S7-F1
#
_entry.id   AF-A0A0C9X1S7-F1
#
_cell.length_a   1.000
_cell.length_b   1.000
_cell.length_c   1.000
_cell.angle_alpha   90.00
_cell.angle_beta   90.00
_cell.angle_gamma   90.00
#
_symmetry.space_group_name_H-M   'P 1'
#
loop_
_entity.id
_entity.type
_entity.pdbx_description
1 polymer ?
#
loop_
_entity_poly.entity_id
_entity_poly.type
_entity_poly.pdbx_seq_one_letter_code
_entity_poly.pdbx_strand_id
1 'polypeptide(L)'
;MSAFGLMDIVKTCVGAASLGWLRTVIGARSENTDAAVGLEVSSGQRGRGEMKVRRSYGEKGRSGLSVDASVFLKSRGKPTALEHKIKWEEIFAFDKLISRGLVEFLNDKPQKAVTLTRIHFGILKLMRVNPFYPPHDSWFQIPVLLLSLVKVGEGFVLYHFADTLGIVTLIPWAYLFLVACIIELREMIVARRLQVLDGEIDIIVGPFPSISQLAESPPRSWVVIGAPRNPRKTIWWKAAWVLGALICPFVTGFTYLSLAQQTNEIVFISAVWLANIPGLIYENMYDTCILSLRLPPFRATSQYAMIPCVRFLVGVSASEPLLFDEETNQPLDSWYVIPAGERRWLVIRQGILSSALSKHSAEVMMDERGTAILSRGNLLISMAHVDEVKSALENSRKARETLTKILKL
;
A
#
# COMPACT_ATOMS: atom_id res chain seq x y z
N MET A 1 -9.14 3.56 -6.08
CA MET A 1 -7.98 2.67 -6.38
C MET A 1 -7.58 2.84 -7.83
N SER A 2 -6.62 3.70 -8.15
CA SER A 2 -6.02 3.73 -9.49
C SER A 2 -5.06 2.53 -9.65
N ALA A 3 -4.71 2.16 -10.89
CA ALA A 3 -3.73 1.10 -11.15
C ALA A 3 -2.39 1.32 -10.40
N PHE A 4 -2.04 2.58 -10.16
CA PHE A 4 -0.84 2.98 -9.41
C PHE A 4 -0.92 2.66 -7.91
N GLY A 5 -2.10 2.81 -7.29
CA GLY A 5 -2.31 2.40 -5.90
C GLY A 5 -2.41 0.88 -5.71
N LEU A 6 -2.48 0.11 -6.82
CA LEU A 6 -2.60 -1.35 -6.74
C LEU A 6 -1.32 -2.00 -6.20
N MET A 7 -0.14 -1.40 -6.43
CA MET A 7 1.12 -1.95 -5.95
C MET A 7 1.24 -1.92 -4.42
N ASP A 8 0.72 -0.86 -3.78
CA ASP A 8 0.65 -0.79 -2.31
C ASP A 8 -0.33 -1.84 -1.74
N ILE A 9 -1.43 -2.09 -2.46
CA ILE A 9 -2.38 -3.14 -2.12
C ILE A 9 -1.73 -4.51 -2.27
N VAL A 10 -1.01 -4.77 -3.38
CA VAL A 10 -0.23 -6.01 -3.57
C VAL A 10 0.74 -6.21 -2.44
N LYS A 11 1.52 -5.17 -2.08
CA LYS A 11 2.47 -5.23 -0.95
C LYS A 11 1.74 -5.56 0.35
N THR A 12 0.56 -4.99 0.56
CA THR A 12 -0.25 -5.25 1.74
C THR A 12 -0.78 -6.68 1.76
N CYS A 13 -1.32 -7.18 0.64
CA CYS A 13 -1.82 -8.54 0.48
C CYS A 13 -0.70 -9.58 0.62
N VAL A 14 0.45 -9.36 0.00
CA VAL A 14 1.65 -10.21 0.12
C VAL A 14 2.15 -10.21 1.54
N GLY A 15 2.19 -9.03 2.19
CA GLY A 15 2.48 -8.91 3.61
C GLY A 15 1.52 -9.74 4.46
N ALA A 16 0.23 -9.69 4.14
CA ALA A 16 -0.81 -10.40 4.88
C ALA A 16 -0.87 -11.90 4.66
N ALA A 17 -0.49 -12.37 3.48
CA ALA A 17 -0.33 -13.79 3.19
C ALA A 17 0.95 -14.39 3.79
N SER A 18 1.98 -13.56 4.00
CA SER A 18 3.31 -14.02 4.38
C SER A 18 3.48 -14.23 5.89
N LEU A 19 4.21 -15.28 6.24
CA LEU A 19 4.69 -15.50 7.62
C LEU A 19 5.59 -14.32 8.05
N GLY A 20 5.61 -13.97 9.35
CA GLY A 20 6.29 -12.75 9.80
C GLY A 20 7.79 -12.68 9.49
N TRP A 21 8.48 -13.82 9.50
CA TRP A 21 9.89 -13.87 9.07
C TRP A 21 10.02 -13.57 7.56
N LEU A 22 9.13 -14.15 6.75
CA LEU A 22 9.15 -13.99 5.29
C LEU A 22 8.81 -12.55 4.89
N ARG A 23 7.85 -11.89 5.58
CA ARG A 23 7.52 -10.46 5.37
C ARG A 23 8.74 -9.56 5.47
N THR A 24 9.62 -9.84 6.42
CA THR A 24 10.84 -9.06 6.64
C THR A 24 11.84 -9.31 5.51
N VAL A 25 12.02 -10.57 5.11
CA VAL A 25 12.93 -10.95 4.02
C VAL A 25 12.52 -10.33 2.68
N ILE A 26 11.22 -10.28 2.38
CA ILE A 26 10.70 -9.73 1.11
C ILE A 26 10.45 -8.22 1.14
N GLY A 27 10.77 -7.53 2.25
CA GLY A 27 10.53 -6.08 2.39
C GLY A 27 9.05 -5.67 2.37
N ALA A 28 8.12 -6.60 2.56
CA ALA A 28 6.68 -6.34 2.59
C ALA A 28 6.20 -5.82 3.95
N ARG A 29 7.09 -5.77 4.95
CA ARG A 29 6.75 -5.29 6.30
C ARG A 29 6.56 -3.77 6.31
N SER A 30 5.45 -3.33 6.88
CA SER A 30 5.03 -1.94 7.07
C SER A 30 4.13 -1.85 8.31
N GLU A 31 3.94 -0.65 8.86
CA GLU A 31 3.00 -0.49 9.99
C GLU A 31 1.58 -0.94 9.62
N ASN A 32 1.15 -0.69 8.38
CA ASN A 32 -0.16 -1.12 7.88
C ASN A 32 -0.28 -2.65 7.77
N THR A 33 0.76 -3.33 7.29
CA THR A 33 0.74 -4.81 7.22
C THR A 33 0.83 -5.44 8.59
N ASP A 34 1.62 -4.89 9.50
CA ASP A 34 1.69 -5.36 10.88
C ASP A 34 0.34 -5.14 11.59
N ALA A 35 -0.31 -4.00 11.36
CA ALA A 35 -1.64 -3.69 11.87
C ALA A 35 -2.75 -4.58 11.29
N ALA A 36 -2.66 -4.97 10.01
CA ALA A 36 -3.65 -5.82 9.34
C ALA A 36 -3.54 -7.30 9.71
N VAL A 37 -2.32 -7.79 9.97
CA VAL A 37 -2.03 -9.23 10.09
C VAL A 37 -1.75 -9.64 11.53
N GLY A 38 -1.24 -8.71 12.33
CA GLY A 38 -0.61 -9.01 13.61
C GLY A 38 0.80 -9.57 13.43
N LEU A 39 1.57 -9.61 14.52
CA LEU A 39 2.90 -10.21 14.52
C LEU A 39 2.81 -11.74 14.67
N GLU A 40 3.38 -12.49 13.72
CA GLU A 40 3.49 -13.95 13.81
C GLU A 40 4.98 -14.34 13.66
N VAL A 41 5.60 -14.82 14.73
CA VAL A 41 6.94 -15.43 14.66
C VAL A 41 6.76 -16.93 14.79
N SER A 42 6.87 -17.66 13.67
CA SER A 42 6.79 -19.11 13.67
C SER A 42 8.15 -19.72 14.00
N SER A 43 8.27 -20.33 15.18
CA SER A 43 9.42 -21.15 15.59
C SER A 43 9.29 -22.56 15.00
N GLY A 44 9.46 -22.64 13.69
CA GLY A 44 9.39 -23.89 12.93
C GLY A 44 10.74 -24.57 12.78
N GLN A 45 11.45 -24.89 13.87
CA GLN A 45 12.56 -25.83 13.81
C GLN A 45 12.28 -26.98 14.80
N ARG A 46 11.69 -28.04 14.25
CA ARG A 46 11.45 -29.32 14.92
C ARG A 46 12.79 -30.05 15.06
N GLY A 47 13.67 -29.52 15.91
CA GLY A 47 14.83 -30.25 16.42
C GLY A 47 14.36 -31.11 17.61
N ARG A 48 14.40 -32.44 17.47
CA ARG A 48 14.35 -33.32 18.63
C ARG A 48 15.59 -33.03 19.48
N GLY A 49 15.38 -32.66 20.73
CA GLY A 49 16.44 -32.57 21.73
C GLY A 49 17.02 -31.16 21.86
N GLU A 50 17.00 -30.70 23.11
CA GLU A 50 17.56 -29.45 23.62
C GLU A 50 16.87 -28.16 23.14
N MET A 51 16.13 -27.60 24.09
CA MET A 51 15.58 -26.25 24.14
C MET A 51 16.72 -25.22 23.97
N LYS A 52 17.15 -24.99 22.73
CA LYS A 52 18.13 -23.96 22.40
C LYS A 52 17.40 -22.64 22.20
N VAL A 53 17.29 -21.88 23.30
CA VAL A 53 16.89 -20.47 23.29
C VAL A 53 17.73 -19.74 22.26
N ARG A 54 17.15 -19.38 21.11
CA ARG A 54 17.81 -18.49 20.16
C ARG A 54 17.81 -17.08 20.75
N ARG A 55 18.97 -16.63 21.25
CA ARG A 55 19.30 -15.21 21.36
C ARG A 55 19.28 -14.63 19.94
N SER A 56 18.19 -13.98 19.56
CA SER A 56 18.19 -13.12 18.37
C SER A 56 18.47 -11.68 18.79
N TYR A 57 19.56 -11.16 18.22
CA TYR A 57 20.01 -9.79 18.02
C TYR A 57 19.20 -8.66 18.69
N GLY A 58 19.86 -8.00 19.64
CA GLY A 58 19.39 -6.81 20.36
C GLY A 58 19.23 -7.08 21.85
N GLU A 59 20.27 -6.78 22.63
CA GLU A 59 20.19 -6.79 24.09
C GLU A 59 18.99 -5.96 24.55
N LYS A 60 18.09 -6.58 25.34
CA LYS A 60 16.84 -6.05 25.98
C LYS A 60 15.48 -6.38 25.33
N GLY A 61 15.37 -7.40 24.46
CA GLY A 61 14.06 -7.93 24.03
C GLY A 61 13.57 -9.13 24.85
N ARG A 62 12.35 -9.09 25.41
CA ARG A 62 11.71 -10.21 26.12
C ARG A 62 11.44 -11.40 25.17
N SER A 63 11.82 -12.61 25.58
CA SER A 63 11.51 -13.86 24.86
C SER A 63 10.17 -14.43 25.36
N GLY A 64 9.26 -14.77 24.44
CA GLY A 64 8.00 -15.45 24.77
C GLY A 64 8.17 -16.97 24.72
N LEU A 65 7.56 -17.69 25.67
CA LEU A 65 7.54 -19.16 25.71
C LEU A 65 6.09 -19.64 25.90
N SER A 66 5.68 -20.69 25.20
CA SER A 66 4.37 -21.34 25.36
C SER A 66 4.54 -22.66 26.14
N VAL A 67 3.65 -22.96 27.11
CA VAL A 67 3.72 -24.18 27.95
C VAL A 67 2.40 -24.92 27.99
N ASP A 68 2.52 -26.24 28.15
CA ASP A 68 1.46 -27.21 28.14
C ASP A 68 0.65 -27.27 29.43
N ALA A 69 -0.58 -26.78 29.38
CA ALA A 69 -1.55 -26.97 30.44
C ALA A 69 -1.96 -28.45 30.61
N SER A 70 -1.83 -29.30 29.56
CA SER A 70 -2.20 -30.71 29.64
C SER A 70 -1.22 -31.56 30.46
N VAL A 71 0.01 -31.07 30.68
CA VAL A 71 0.97 -31.70 31.60
C VAL A 71 0.43 -31.67 33.04
N PHE A 72 -0.41 -30.69 33.39
CA PHE A 72 -1.06 -30.61 34.70
C PHE A 72 -2.41 -31.35 34.77
N LEU A 73 -3.07 -31.59 33.63
CA LEU A 73 -4.35 -32.33 33.57
C LEU A 73 -4.19 -33.85 33.58
N LYS A 74 -2.95 -34.38 33.44
CA LYS A 74 -2.66 -35.83 33.51
C LYS A 74 -2.90 -36.49 34.87
N SER A 75 -3.37 -35.76 35.90
CA SER A 75 -3.65 -36.37 37.22
C SER A 75 -5.05 -36.99 37.34
N ARG A 76 -5.95 -36.84 36.36
CA ARG A 76 -7.30 -37.42 36.43
C ARG A 76 -7.78 -38.01 35.10
N GLY A 77 -7.54 -39.30 34.90
CA GLY A 77 -8.25 -40.12 33.92
C GLY A 77 -7.46 -40.48 32.66
N LYS A 78 -7.72 -41.68 32.13
CA LYS A 78 -7.08 -42.21 30.92
C LYS A 78 -7.46 -41.33 29.72
N PRO A 79 -6.50 -40.69 29.04
CA PRO A 79 -6.78 -39.91 27.84
C PRO A 79 -7.31 -40.84 26.74
N THR A 80 -8.45 -40.48 26.16
CA THR A 80 -8.96 -41.18 24.98
C THR A 80 -8.05 -40.89 23.78
N ALA A 81 -7.83 -41.87 22.90
CA ALA A 81 -6.89 -41.76 21.77
C ALA A 81 -7.21 -40.65 20.73
N LEU A 82 -8.32 -39.92 20.93
CA LEU A 82 -8.70 -38.75 20.16
C LEU A 82 -8.26 -37.42 20.82
N GLU A 83 -7.68 -37.45 22.02
CA GLU A 83 -7.26 -36.26 22.75
C GLU A 83 -6.03 -35.61 22.12
N HIS A 84 -6.34 -34.62 21.29
CA HIS A 84 -5.61 -33.38 21.09
C HIS A 84 -4.19 -33.53 20.53
N LYS A 85 -4.09 -33.37 19.21
CA LYS A 85 -2.89 -32.84 18.57
C LYS A 85 -2.69 -31.38 19.04
N ILE A 86 -2.15 -31.22 20.25
CA ILE A 86 -1.86 -29.92 20.86
C ILE A 86 -0.82 -29.22 19.97
N LYS A 87 -1.19 -28.05 19.47
CA LYS A 87 -0.35 -27.24 18.60
C LYS A 87 0.31 -26.15 19.44
N TRP A 88 1.60 -26.31 19.69
CA TRP A 88 2.45 -25.26 20.30
C TRP A 88 2.59 -24.08 19.35
N GLU A 89 2.34 -22.86 19.84
CA GLU A 89 2.70 -21.62 19.15
C GLU A 89 3.37 -20.65 20.14
N GLU A 90 4.65 -20.34 19.93
CA GLU A 90 5.34 -19.29 20.68
C GLU A 90 4.88 -17.90 20.21
N ILE A 91 4.38 -17.08 21.11
CA ILE A 91 3.97 -15.70 20.83
C ILE A 91 5.12 -14.77 21.25
N PHE A 92 6.03 -14.48 20.32
CA PHE A 92 7.28 -13.78 20.62
C PHE A 92 7.16 -12.25 20.69
N ALA A 93 6.01 -11.69 20.33
CA ALA A 93 5.73 -10.27 20.51
C ALA A 93 4.25 -10.10 20.84
N PHE A 94 3.99 -9.46 21.97
CA PHE A 94 2.71 -8.84 22.21
C PHE A 94 2.50 -7.78 21.14
N ASP A 95 1.35 -7.81 20.47
CA ASP A 95 0.91 -6.70 19.62
C ASP A 95 1.04 -5.38 20.41
N LYS A 96 1.23 -4.25 19.73
CA LYS A 96 1.31 -2.90 20.31
C LYS A 96 0.16 -2.65 21.30
N LEU A 97 -0.98 -3.30 21.09
CA LEU A 97 -2.15 -3.25 21.98
C LEU A 97 -1.99 -4.10 23.25
N ILE A 98 -1.58 -5.36 23.14
CA ILE A 98 -1.38 -6.22 24.34
C ILE A 98 -0.19 -5.68 25.16
N SER A 99 0.85 -5.19 24.50
CA SER A 99 1.99 -4.56 25.15
C SER A 99 1.60 -3.25 25.86
N ARG A 100 0.72 -2.41 25.28
CA ARG A 100 0.17 -1.23 25.97
C ARG A 100 -0.57 -1.60 27.25
N GLY A 101 -1.47 -2.59 27.19
CA GLY A 101 -2.17 -3.05 28.39
C GLY A 101 -1.23 -3.60 29.47
N LEU A 102 -0.17 -4.30 29.06
CA LEU A 102 0.86 -4.79 29.98
C LEU A 102 1.75 -3.66 30.56
N VAL A 103 2.06 -2.63 29.77
CA VAL A 103 2.89 -1.48 30.21
C VAL A 103 2.14 -0.60 31.20
N GLU A 104 0.84 -0.38 30.98
CA GLU A 104 -0.01 0.38 31.91
C GLU A 104 -0.08 -0.31 33.28
N PHE A 105 -0.12 -1.65 33.29
CA PHE A 105 -0.07 -2.45 34.52
C PHE A 105 1.31 -2.44 35.22
N LEU A 106 2.40 -2.26 34.47
CA LEU A 106 3.77 -2.28 35.00
C LEU A 106 4.16 -0.98 35.72
N ASN A 107 3.51 0.13 35.39
CA ASN A 107 3.81 1.45 35.96
C ASN A 107 3.18 1.69 37.35
N ASP A 108 2.24 0.84 37.77
CA ASP A 108 1.74 0.90 39.15
C ASP A 108 2.84 0.43 40.12
N LYS A 109 3.37 1.38 40.89
CA LYS A 109 4.37 1.14 41.95
C LYS A 109 3.84 0.05 42.90
N PRO A 110 4.71 -0.83 43.44
CA PRO A 110 4.31 -1.87 44.37
C PRO A 110 3.82 -1.25 45.69
N GLN A 111 2.54 -0.88 45.75
CA GLN A 111 1.89 -0.59 47.01
C GLN A 111 1.56 -1.92 47.70
N LYS A 112 1.98 -1.99 48.97
CA LYS A 112 1.80 -3.07 49.94
C LYS A 112 0.72 -4.09 49.58
N ALA A 113 1.14 -5.36 49.41
CA ALA A 113 0.35 -6.59 49.46
C ALA A 113 -1.14 -6.41 49.10
N VAL A 114 -1.40 -6.01 47.86
CA VAL A 114 -2.77 -5.92 47.35
C VAL A 114 -3.28 -7.35 47.12
N THR A 115 -4.35 -7.67 47.84
CA THR A 115 -5.12 -8.90 47.77
C THR A 115 -5.39 -9.30 46.31
N LEU A 116 -5.08 -10.56 45.99
CA LEU A 116 -5.13 -11.19 44.66
C LEU A 116 -6.44 -10.91 43.87
N THR A 117 -7.52 -10.59 44.57
CA THR A 117 -8.85 -10.25 44.05
C THR A 117 -8.88 -9.00 43.16
N ARG A 118 -7.97 -8.03 43.33
CA ARG A 118 -7.97 -6.79 42.51
C ARG A 118 -7.39 -7.00 41.10
N ILE A 119 -6.51 -7.99 40.93
CA ILE A 119 -5.85 -8.30 39.65
C ILE A 119 -6.87 -8.87 38.65
N HIS A 120 -7.83 -9.68 39.12
CA HIS A 120 -8.88 -10.23 38.28
C HIS A 120 -9.81 -9.16 37.68
N PHE A 121 -10.13 -8.11 38.44
CA PHE A 121 -11.05 -7.06 37.99
C PHE A 121 -10.41 -6.10 36.97
N GLY A 122 -9.10 -5.84 37.10
CA GLY A 122 -8.34 -5.05 36.13
C GLY A 122 -8.24 -5.74 34.76
N ILE A 123 -8.00 -7.05 34.75
CA ILE A 123 -7.94 -7.87 33.53
C ILE A 123 -9.29 -7.89 32.81
N LEU A 124 -10.41 -8.03 33.54
CA LEU A 124 -11.75 -8.03 32.95
C LEU A 124 -12.08 -6.69 32.26
N LYS A 125 -11.64 -5.56 32.85
CA LYS A 125 -11.85 -4.23 32.27
C LYS A 125 -10.97 -3.97 31.05
N LEU A 126 -9.73 -4.48 31.04
CA LEU A 126 -8.83 -4.49 29.89
C LEU A 126 -9.32 -5.40 28.76
N MET A 127 -9.91 -6.55 29.09
CA MET A 127 -10.54 -7.47 28.13
C MET A 127 -11.84 -6.92 27.55
N ARG A 128 -12.46 -5.90 28.18
CA ARG A 128 -13.66 -5.24 27.64
C ARG A 128 -13.40 -4.55 26.30
N VAL A 129 -12.16 -4.16 26.04
CA VAL A 129 -11.70 -3.69 24.73
C VAL A 129 -10.83 -4.78 24.13
N ASN A 130 -11.47 -5.83 23.63
CA ASN A 130 -10.76 -6.90 22.95
C ASN A 130 -10.06 -6.31 21.71
N PRO A 131 -8.72 -6.32 21.65
CA PRO A 131 -7.98 -5.61 20.59
C PRO A 131 -8.23 -6.20 19.19
N PHE A 132 -8.71 -7.44 19.11
CA PHE A 132 -9.08 -8.09 17.86
C PHE A 132 -10.51 -7.78 17.41
N TYR A 133 -11.32 -7.23 18.31
CA TYR A 133 -12.69 -6.83 18.07
C TYR A 133 -12.84 -5.40 18.63
N PRO A 134 -12.24 -4.40 17.94
CA PRO A 134 -12.55 -3.01 18.29
C PRO A 134 -14.08 -2.86 18.32
N PRO A 135 -14.62 -1.99 19.21
CA PRO A 135 -16.05 -1.73 19.22
C PRO A 135 -16.48 -1.41 17.80
N HIS A 136 -17.34 -2.27 17.24
CA HIS A 136 -17.79 -2.18 15.85
C HIS A 136 -18.49 -0.83 15.70
N ASP A 137 -17.86 0.07 14.95
CA ASP A 137 -18.45 1.37 14.64
C ASP A 137 -19.12 1.28 13.29
N SER A 138 -20.30 0.65 13.29
CA SER A 138 -21.12 0.47 12.10
C SER A 138 -21.42 1.79 11.40
N TRP A 139 -21.47 2.90 12.15
CA TRP A 139 -21.73 4.24 11.62
C TRP A 139 -20.58 4.78 10.79
N PHE A 140 -19.35 4.33 11.03
CA PHE A 140 -18.21 4.70 10.19
C PHE A 140 -17.95 3.68 9.08
N GLN A 141 -17.95 2.38 9.42
CA GLN A 141 -17.58 1.32 8.49
C GLN A 141 -18.56 1.20 7.31
N ILE A 142 -19.87 1.27 7.56
CA ILE A 142 -20.89 1.12 6.51
C ILE A 142 -20.83 2.29 5.51
N PRO A 143 -20.79 3.58 5.93
CA PRO A 143 -20.65 4.68 4.99
C PRO A 143 -19.34 4.66 4.20
N VAL A 144 -18.21 4.25 4.81
CA VAL A 144 -16.94 4.11 4.09
C VAL A 144 -17.04 3.03 3.01
N LEU A 145 -17.68 1.90 3.32
CA LEU A 145 -17.92 0.84 2.36
C LEU A 145 -18.87 1.31 1.25
N LEU A 146 -19.94 2.03 1.57
CA LEU A 146 -20.85 2.63 0.59
C LEU A 146 -20.15 3.68 -0.28
N LEU A 147 -19.30 4.52 0.29
CA LEU A 147 -18.52 5.53 -0.44
C LEU A 147 -17.58 4.86 -1.45
N SER A 148 -17.08 3.66 -1.15
CA SER A 148 -16.27 2.90 -2.10
C SER A 148 -17.03 2.49 -3.37
N LEU A 149 -18.38 2.49 -3.37
CA LEU A 149 -19.20 2.25 -4.57
C LEU A 149 -19.07 3.34 -5.63
N VAL A 150 -18.56 4.53 -5.28
CA VAL A 150 -18.18 5.56 -6.27
C VAL A 150 -17.22 4.99 -7.32
N LYS A 151 -16.43 3.97 -6.95
CA LYS A 151 -15.54 3.27 -7.86
C LYS A 151 -16.27 2.53 -9.00
N VAL A 152 -17.52 2.11 -8.79
CA VAL A 152 -18.37 1.55 -9.84
C VAL A 152 -18.67 2.61 -10.90
N GLY A 153 -18.91 3.86 -10.50
CA GLY A 153 -19.09 4.98 -11.42
C GLY A 153 -17.84 5.24 -12.26
N GLU A 154 -16.66 5.25 -11.64
CA GLU A 154 -15.38 5.37 -12.36
C GLU A 154 -15.19 4.21 -13.35
N GLY A 155 -15.46 2.97 -12.92
CA GLY A 155 -15.37 1.80 -13.79
C GLY A 155 -16.38 1.80 -14.93
N PHE A 156 -17.59 2.33 -14.71
CA PHE A 156 -18.60 2.51 -15.75
C PHE A 156 -18.17 3.56 -16.79
N VAL A 157 -17.60 4.68 -16.34
CA VAL A 157 -17.01 5.70 -17.23
C VAL A 157 -15.86 5.09 -18.04
N LEU A 158 -14.93 4.38 -17.39
CA LEU A 158 -13.83 3.70 -18.08
C LEU A 158 -14.30 2.61 -19.05
N TYR A 159 -15.37 1.89 -18.72
CA TYR A 159 -15.97 0.91 -19.62
C TYR A 159 -16.53 1.58 -20.87
N HIS A 160 -17.18 2.75 -20.72
CA HIS A 160 -17.70 3.49 -21.86
C HIS A 160 -16.60 4.02 -22.79
N PHE A 161 -15.43 4.39 -22.26
CA PHE A 161 -14.33 4.97 -23.07
C PHE A 161 -13.27 3.97 -23.52
N ALA A 162 -13.02 2.91 -22.75
CA ALA A 162 -11.91 1.98 -22.95
C ALA A 162 -12.35 0.50 -22.92
N ASP A 163 -13.66 0.25 -22.95
CA ASP A 163 -14.31 -1.07 -23.05
C ASP A 163 -13.69 -2.09 -22.06
N THR A 164 -12.93 -3.05 -22.57
CA THR A 164 -12.28 -4.11 -21.78
C THR A 164 -11.42 -3.60 -20.61
N LEU A 165 -10.76 -2.44 -20.74
CA LEU A 165 -9.94 -1.86 -19.66
C LEU A 165 -10.79 -1.45 -18.44
N GLY A 166 -12.02 -0.96 -18.67
CA GLY A 166 -12.95 -0.60 -17.60
C GLY A 166 -13.33 -1.81 -16.76
N ILE A 167 -13.65 -2.94 -17.40
CA ILE A 167 -13.99 -4.19 -16.70
C ILE A 167 -12.78 -4.70 -15.90
N VAL A 168 -11.61 -4.72 -16.53
CA VAL A 168 -10.39 -5.26 -15.91
C VAL A 168 -10.02 -4.49 -14.64
N THR A 169 -10.12 -3.16 -14.66
CA THR A 169 -9.82 -2.33 -13.49
C THR A 169 -10.83 -2.48 -12.34
N LEU A 170 -12.06 -2.92 -12.62
CA LEU A 170 -13.08 -3.19 -11.60
C LEU A 170 -12.85 -4.52 -10.86
N ILE A 171 -12.16 -5.50 -11.44
CA ILE A 171 -11.99 -6.84 -10.85
C ILE A 171 -11.34 -6.80 -9.45
N PRO A 172 -10.17 -6.14 -9.24
CA PRO A 172 -9.54 -6.10 -7.92
C PRO A 172 -10.39 -5.36 -6.89
N TRP A 173 -11.06 -4.28 -7.32
CA TRP A 173 -11.96 -3.54 -6.44
C TRP A 173 -13.14 -4.41 -6.01
N ALA A 174 -13.82 -5.07 -6.95
CA ALA A 174 -14.97 -5.93 -6.66
C ALA A 174 -14.59 -7.07 -5.72
N TYR A 175 -13.40 -7.66 -5.92
CA TYR A 175 -12.85 -8.68 -5.04
C TYR A 175 -12.65 -8.16 -3.61
N LEU A 176 -11.94 -7.04 -3.44
CA LEU A 176 -11.64 -6.48 -2.11
C LEU A 176 -12.90 -5.94 -1.42
N PHE A 177 -13.84 -5.38 -2.19
CA PHE A 177 -15.15 -4.97 -1.71
C PHE A 177 -15.94 -6.16 -1.17
N LEU A 178 -15.97 -7.28 -1.91
CA LEU A 178 -16.61 -8.52 -1.45
C LEU A 178 -15.96 -9.02 -0.14
N VAL A 179 -14.63 -9.05 -0.08
CA VAL A 179 -13.91 -9.45 1.15
C VAL A 179 -14.27 -8.53 2.31
N ALA A 180 -14.33 -7.22 2.10
CA ALA A 180 -14.74 -6.25 3.11
C ALA A 180 -16.18 -6.50 3.57
N CYS A 181 -17.13 -6.72 2.66
CA CYS A 181 -18.51 -7.09 3.01
C CYS A 181 -18.59 -8.36 3.87
N ILE A 182 -17.78 -9.38 3.56
CA ILE A 182 -17.76 -10.63 4.35
C ILE A 182 -17.18 -10.38 5.74
N ILE A 183 -16.14 -9.55 5.85
CA ILE A 183 -15.55 -9.17 7.15
C ILE A 183 -16.59 -8.42 8.00
N GLU A 184 -17.23 -7.39 7.44
CA GLU A 184 -18.26 -6.61 8.14
C GLU A 184 -19.44 -7.48 8.57
N LEU A 185 -19.93 -8.34 7.69
CA LEU A 185 -21.01 -9.28 8.02
C LEU A 185 -20.60 -10.21 9.18
N ARG A 186 -19.37 -10.71 9.16
CA ARG A 186 -18.84 -11.56 10.23
C ARG A 186 -18.70 -10.79 11.54
N GLU A 187 -18.22 -9.55 11.51
CA GLU A 187 -18.10 -8.69 12.69
C GLU A 187 -19.48 -8.39 13.28
N MET A 188 -20.48 -8.06 12.45
CA MET A 188 -21.87 -7.87 12.89
C MET A 188 -22.45 -9.15 13.55
N ILE A 189 -22.20 -10.32 12.97
CA ILE A 189 -22.66 -11.61 13.54
C ILE A 189 -21.97 -11.86 14.90
N VAL A 190 -20.67 -11.61 14.99
CA VAL A 190 -19.90 -11.81 16.23
C VAL A 190 -20.32 -10.81 17.30
N ALA A 191 -20.54 -9.54 16.95
CA ALA A 191 -20.99 -8.49 17.87
C ALA A 191 -22.37 -8.80 18.47
N ARG A 192 -23.23 -9.53 17.77
CA ARG A 192 -24.54 -9.98 18.26
C ARG A 192 -24.48 -11.20 19.17
N ARG A 193 -23.40 -12.00 19.13
CA ARG A 193 -23.26 -13.12 20.07
C ARG A 193 -23.01 -12.55 21.45
N LEU A 194 -23.86 -12.93 22.42
CA LEU A 194 -23.56 -12.70 23.83
C LEU A 194 -22.14 -13.21 24.07
N GLN A 195 -21.29 -12.41 24.71
CA GLN A 195 -19.91 -12.78 25.04
C GLN A 195 -19.93 -13.93 26.05
N VAL A 196 -20.25 -15.13 25.58
CA VAL A 196 -19.93 -16.36 26.29
C VAL A 196 -18.42 -16.43 26.20
N LEU A 197 -17.78 -16.31 27.36
CA LEU A 197 -16.35 -16.21 27.55
C LEU A 197 -15.70 -17.58 27.27
N ASP A 198 -15.85 -18.10 26.05
CA ASP A 198 -15.17 -19.31 25.58
C ASP A 198 -13.74 -18.94 25.22
N GLY A 199 -12.99 -18.58 26.24
CA GLY A 199 -11.56 -18.36 26.15
C GLY A 199 -10.86 -19.71 25.98
N GLU A 200 -10.60 -20.10 24.73
CA GLU A 200 -9.96 -21.38 24.41
C GLU A 200 -8.44 -21.41 24.68
N ILE A 201 -7.79 -20.26 24.87
CA ILE A 201 -6.32 -20.18 24.90
C ILE A 201 -5.83 -19.50 26.17
N ASP A 202 -5.04 -20.22 26.96
CA ASP A 202 -4.31 -19.64 28.09
C ASP A 202 -2.91 -19.22 27.63
N ILE A 203 -2.57 -17.94 27.84
CA ILE A 203 -1.28 -17.35 27.48
C ILE A 203 -0.47 -17.14 28.76
N ILE A 204 0.65 -17.84 28.89
CA ILE A 204 1.59 -17.65 29.99
C ILE A 204 2.76 -16.78 29.50
N VAL A 205 3.13 -15.77 30.28
CA VAL A 205 4.12 -14.74 29.94
C VAL A 205 5.14 -14.62 31.06
N GLY A 206 6.38 -15.02 30.79
CA GLY A 206 7.50 -14.84 31.72
C GLY A 206 8.31 -16.12 31.93
N PRO A 207 9.41 -16.06 32.70
CA PRO A 207 10.17 -17.24 33.07
C PRO A 207 9.30 -18.16 33.92
N PHE A 208 9.25 -19.44 33.57
CA PHE A 208 8.61 -20.42 34.44
C PHE A 208 9.39 -20.50 35.75
N PRO A 209 8.71 -20.65 36.90
CA PRO A 209 9.40 -20.86 38.15
C PRO A 209 10.27 -22.11 38.03
N SER A 210 11.59 -21.92 37.95
CA SER A 210 12.53 -23.04 38.04
C SER A 210 12.65 -23.43 39.51
N ILE A 211 12.65 -24.74 39.80
CA ILE A 211 12.78 -25.28 41.17
C ILE A 211 14.04 -24.73 41.88
N SER A 212 15.04 -24.30 41.11
CA SER A 212 16.32 -23.74 41.57
C SER A 212 16.31 -22.24 41.93
N GLN A 213 15.28 -21.46 41.60
CA GLN A 213 15.28 -19.98 41.76
C GLN A 213 14.64 -19.49 43.07
N LEU A 214 14.85 -20.21 44.18
CA LEU A 214 14.16 -19.95 45.44
C LEU A 214 14.68 -18.73 46.24
N ALA A 215 15.78 -18.08 45.83
CA ALA A 215 16.51 -17.17 46.73
C ALA A 215 16.54 -15.68 46.33
N GLU A 216 16.34 -15.32 45.06
CA GLU A 216 16.45 -13.92 44.62
C GLU A 216 15.23 -13.53 43.78
N SER A 217 14.46 -12.57 44.30
CA SER A 217 13.26 -11.93 43.74
C SER A 217 12.55 -12.66 42.57
N PRO A 218 11.35 -13.23 42.77
CA PRO A 218 10.70 -14.02 41.74
C PRO A 218 10.50 -13.19 40.46
N PRO A 219 10.98 -13.65 39.29
CA PRO A 219 10.68 -12.99 38.04
C PRO A 219 9.16 -12.99 37.84
N ARG A 220 8.61 -11.82 37.49
CA ARG A 220 7.16 -11.64 37.32
C ARG A 220 6.66 -12.47 36.13
N SER A 221 6.08 -13.63 36.41
CA SER A 221 5.31 -14.42 35.45
C SER A 221 3.83 -14.01 35.50
N TRP A 222 3.19 -13.90 34.35
CA TRP A 222 1.79 -13.53 34.19
C TRP A 222 1.08 -14.65 33.44
N VAL A 223 -0.14 -14.98 33.84
CA VAL A 223 -0.98 -15.93 33.12
C VAL A 223 -2.26 -15.20 32.71
N VAL A 224 -2.48 -15.08 31.40
CA VAL A 224 -3.71 -14.56 30.81
C VAL A 224 -4.55 -15.76 30.41
N ILE A 225 -5.54 -16.09 31.23
CA ILE A 225 -6.46 -17.19 30.98
C ILE A 225 -7.55 -16.73 30.01
N GLY A 226 -7.91 -17.59 29.06
CA GLY A 226 -9.06 -17.38 28.20
C GLY A 226 -8.91 -16.32 27.12
N ALA A 227 -7.72 -16.16 26.56
CA ALA A 227 -7.50 -15.29 25.41
C ALA A 227 -8.28 -15.79 24.18
N PRO A 228 -8.95 -14.88 23.45
CA PRO A 228 -9.69 -15.22 22.24
C PRO A 228 -8.74 -15.65 21.12
N ARG A 229 -9.17 -16.63 20.32
CA ARG A 229 -8.41 -17.05 19.14
C ARG A 229 -8.34 -15.92 18.12
N ASN A 230 -7.12 -15.57 17.69
CA ASN A 230 -6.91 -14.52 16.69
C ASN A 230 -7.59 -14.91 15.35
N PRO A 231 -8.62 -14.17 14.89
CA PRO A 231 -9.36 -14.49 13.66
C PRO A 231 -8.49 -14.38 12.40
N ARG A 232 -7.40 -13.59 12.45
CA ARG A 232 -6.47 -13.40 11.33
C ARG A 232 -5.61 -14.62 11.04
N LYS A 233 -5.57 -15.59 11.96
CA LYS A 233 -4.90 -16.89 11.76
C LYS A 233 -5.77 -17.91 11.04
N THR A 234 -7.05 -17.60 10.79
CA THR A 234 -7.95 -18.52 10.09
C THR A 234 -7.49 -18.76 8.64
N ILE A 235 -7.69 -19.97 8.15
CA ILE A 235 -7.35 -20.35 6.75
C ILE A 235 -8.07 -19.43 5.77
N TRP A 236 -9.33 -19.07 6.07
CA TRP A 236 -10.13 -18.16 5.27
C TRP A 236 -9.48 -16.77 5.15
N TRP A 237 -9.01 -16.19 6.26
CA TRP A 237 -8.33 -14.89 6.24
C TRP A 237 -7.07 -14.94 5.37
N LYS A 238 -6.24 -15.97 5.56
CA LYS A 238 -5.02 -16.15 4.74
C LYS A 238 -5.36 -16.35 3.26
N ALA A 239 -6.38 -17.15 2.95
CA ALA A 239 -6.82 -17.39 1.58
C ALA A 239 -7.32 -16.11 0.88
N ALA A 240 -8.05 -15.25 1.60
CA ALA A 240 -8.51 -13.96 1.06
C ALA A 240 -7.32 -13.07 0.64
N TRP A 241 -6.31 -12.95 1.51
CA TRP A 241 -5.13 -12.13 1.18
C TRP A 241 -4.26 -12.75 0.08
N VAL A 242 -4.10 -14.08 0.06
CA VAL A 242 -3.39 -14.77 -1.03
C VAL A 242 -4.07 -14.53 -2.37
N LEU A 243 -5.39 -14.67 -2.42
CA LEU A 243 -6.15 -14.48 -3.65
C LEU A 243 -6.11 -13.02 -4.11
N GLY A 244 -6.21 -12.05 -3.18
CA GLY A 244 -5.97 -10.64 -3.48
C GLY A 244 -4.56 -10.38 -4.02
N ALA A 245 -3.53 -11.01 -3.44
CA ALA A 245 -2.15 -10.91 -3.91
C ALA A 245 -1.91 -11.53 -5.30
N LEU A 246 -2.79 -12.42 -5.77
CA LEU A 246 -2.72 -13.00 -7.12
C LEU A 246 -3.55 -12.20 -8.13
N ILE A 247 -4.76 -11.79 -7.76
CA ILE A 247 -5.66 -11.01 -8.61
C ILE A 247 -5.04 -9.65 -8.95
N CYS A 248 -4.48 -8.95 -7.96
CA CYS A 248 -3.97 -7.61 -8.17
C CYS A 248 -2.84 -7.57 -9.22
N PRO A 249 -1.72 -8.33 -9.10
CA PRO A 249 -0.66 -8.31 -10.10
C PRO A 249 -1.12 -8.83 -11.47
N PHE A 250 -2.01 -9.81 -11.50
CA PHE A 250 -2.56 -10.33 -12.76
C PHE A 250 -3.34 -9.24 -13.51
N VAL A 251 -4.23 -8.53 -12.81
CA VAL A 251 -4.98 -7.40 -13.37
C VAL A 251 -4.04 -6.27 -13.78
N THR A 252 -3.07 -5.90 -12.95
CA THR A 252 -2.05 -4.90 -13.31
C THR A 252 -1.31 -5.29 -14.58
N GLY A 253 -0.83 -6.54 -14.68
CA GLY A 253 -0.15 -7.05 -15.86
C GLY A 253 -1.03 -6.98 -17.11
N PHE A 254 -2.30 -7.37 -16.99
CA PHE A 254 -3.26 -7.27 -18.09
C PHE A 254 -3.51 -5.82 -18.50
N THR A 255 -3.73 -4.91 -17.55
CA THR A 255 -3.89 -3.48 -17.82
C THR A 255 -2.68 -2.93 -18.58
N TYR A 256 -1.46 -3.32 -18.22
CA TYR A 256 -0.26 -2.92 -18.96
C TYR A 256 -0.19 -3.51 -20.36
N LEU A 257 -0.55 -4.79 -20.55
CA LEU A 257 -0.59 -5.41 -21.87
C LEU A 257 -1.63 -4.73 -22.77
N SER A 258 -2.81 -4.42 -22.24
CA SER A 258 -3.86 -3.69 -22.95
C SER A 258 -3.45 -2.26 -23.27
N LEU A 259 -2.79 -1.56 -22.33
CA LEU A 259 -2.23 -0.23 -22.59
C LEU A 259 -1.17 -0.30 -23.69
N ALA A 260 -0.27 -1.29 -23.67
CA ALA A 260 0.75 -1.48 -24.69
C ALA A 260 0.16 -1.72 -26.11
N GLN A 261 -1.08 -2.19 -26.20
CA GLN A 261 -1.80 -2.35 -27.46
C GLN A 261 -2.53 -1.06 -27.89
N GLN A 262 -2.82 -0.14 -26.96
CA GLN A 262 -3.37 1.17 -27.30
C GLN A 262 -2.30 2.06 -27.94
N THR A 263 -2.71 2.92 -28.87
CA THR A 263 -1.85 3.80 -29.67
C THR A 263 -0.77 4.46 -28.81
N ASN A 264 0.48 4.30 -29.26
CA ASN A 264 1.75 4.45 -28.52
C ASN A 264 1.92 5.67 -27.60
N GLU A 265 1.15 6.75 -27.77
CA GLU A 265 1.34 8.01 -27.04
C GLU A 265 1.14 7.88 -25.52
N ILE A 266 0.16 7.08 -25.05
CA ILE A 266 -0.16 6.95 -23.61
C ILE A 266 0.81 5.99 -22.90
N VAL A 267 1.40 5.04 -23.63
CA VAL A 267 2.24 3.95 -23.08
C VAL A 267 3.60 4.46 -22.62
N PHE A 268 4.18 5.43 -23.32
CA PHE A 268 5.52 5.92 -23.03
C PHE A 268 5.64 6.61 -21.66
N ILE A 269 4.59 7.33 -21.22
CA ILE A 269 4.58 8.04 -19.93
C ILE A 269 4.61 7.06 -18.75
N SER A 270 3.94 5.92 -18.86
CA SER A 270 3.84 4.92 -17.79
C SER A 270 5.13 4.09 -17.62
N ALA A 271 5.83 3.78 -18.72
CA ALA A 271 7.02 2.92 -18.70
C ALA A 271 8.24 3.59 -18.05
N VAL A 272 8.42 4.90 -18.24
CA VAL A 272 9.53 5.65 -17.62
C VAL A 272 9.39 5.67 -16.10
N TRP A 273 8.18 5.92 -15.61
CA TRP A 273 7.90 5.99 -14.18
C TRP A 273 8.15 4.64 -13.48
N LEU A 274 7.78 3.54 -14.13
CA LEU A 274 8.01 2.18 -13.61
C LEU A 274 9.49 1.79 -13.50
N ALA A 275 10.37 2.40 -14.30
CA ALA A 275 11.80 2.13 -14.22
C ALA A 275 12.43 2.66 -12.91
N ASN A 276 11.65 3.37 -12.07
CA ASN A 276 12.05 3.90 -10.76
C ASN A 276 13.42 4.60 -10.82
N ILE A 277 13.58 5.47 -11.82
CA ILE A 277 14.87 6.12 -12.07
C ILE A 277 15.09 7.17 -10.98
N PRO A 278 16.23 7.13 -10.27
CA PRO A 278 16.54 8.12 -9.24
C PRO A 278 16.43 9.55 -9.79
N GLY A 279 15.62 10.39 -9.15
CA GLY A 279 15.42 11.80 -9.52
C GLY A 279 14.26 12.07 -10.49
N LEU A 280 13.68 11.03 -11.11
CA LEU A 280 12.45 11.15 -11.90
C LEU A 280 11.24 10.84 -11.01
N ILE A 281 10.90 11.82 -10.16
CA ILE A 281 9.64 11.82 -9.41
C ILE A 281 8.48 12.26 -10.32
N TYR A 282 7.25 11.92 -9.94
CA TYR A 282 6.03 12.26 -10.70
C TYR A 282 5.95 13.76 -11.01
N GLU A 283 6.24 14.61 -10.02
CA GLU A 283 6.22 16.07 -10.15
C GLU A 283 7.21 16.55 -11.22
N ASN A 284 8.41 15.97 -11.27
CA ASN A 284 9.45 16.30 -12.25
C ASN A 284 9.15 15.80 -13.66
N MET A 285 8.21 14.85 -13.80
CA MET A 285 7.81 14.27 -15.07
C MET A 285 6.57 14.92 -15.67
N TYR A 286 5.79 15.64 -14.87
CA TYR A 286 4.51 16.21 -15.29
C TYR A 286 4.64 17.10 -16.53
N ASP A 287 5.65 17.97 -16.53
CA ASP A 287 5.93 18.89 -17.64
C ASP A 287 6.83 18.27 -18.73
N THR A 288 7.22 17.00 -18.59
CA THR A 288 8.11 16.32 -19.55
C THR A 288 7.32 15.56 -20.59
N CYS A 289 7.70 15.71 -21.86
CA CYS A 289 7.11 14.96 -22.97
C CYS A 289 8.19 14.39 -23.89
N ILE A 290 7.84 13.35 -24.64
CA ILE A 290 8.66 12.87 -25.75
C ILE A 290 7.78 12.94 -26.99
N LEU A 291 8.15 13.80 -27.92
CA LEU A 291 7.46 13.92 -29.19
C LEU A 291 7.93 12.82 -30.13
N SER A 292 7.02 11.97 -30.59
CA SER A 292 7.32 10.96 -31.61
C SER A 292 6.93 11.50 -32.98
N LEU A 293 7.92 11.92 -33.76
CA LEU A 293 7.71 12.40 -35.12
C LEU A 293 7.89 11.27 -36.11
N ARG A 294 6.87 11.00 -36.92
CA ARG A 294 6.99 10.09 -38.06
C ARG A 294 7.78 10.79 -39.16
N LEU A 295 8.98 10.30 -39.44
CA LEU A 295 9.78 10.76 -40.57
C LEU A 295 9.23 10.17 -41.88
N PRO A 296 9.38 10.87 -43.02
CA PRO A 296 9.05 10.30 -44.32
C PRO A 296 9.82 8.98 -44.51
N PRO A 297 9.19 7.95 -45.10
CA PRO A 297 9.79 6.63 -45.20
C PRO A 297 11.09 6.70 -45.99
N PHE A 298 12.21 6.33 -45.36
CA PHE A 298 13.50 6.17 -46.01
C PHE A 298 13.78 4.67 -46.13
N ARG A 299 13.83 4.14 -47.37
CA ARG A 299 14.05 2.71 -47.66
C ARG A 299 13.03 1.76 -46.97
N ALA A 300 11.74 1.93 -47.26
CA ALA A 300 10.64 1.03 -46.87
C ALA A 300 10.38 0.83 -45.36
N THR A 301 11.17 1.44 -44.47
CA THR A 301 10.93 1.42 -43.02
C THR A 301 10.39 2.78 -42.58
N SER A 302 9.28 2.78 -41.85
CA SER A 302 8.81 3.98 -41.16
C SER A 302 9.75 4.27 -40.00
N GLN A 303 10.52 5.36 -40.10
CA GLN A 303 11.38 5.82 -39.01
C GLN A 303 10.60 6.80 -38.13
N TYR A 304 10.72 6.63 -36.82
CA TYR A 304 10.20 7.56 -35.84
C TYR A 304 11.37 8.26 -35.15
N ALA A 305 11.33 9.59 -35.09
CA ALA A 305 12.26 10.38 -34.30
C ALA A 305 11.62 10.67 -32.94
N MET A 306 12.23 10.18 -31.86
CA MET A 306 11.85 10.51 -30.50
C MET A 306 12.62 11.74 -30.03
N ILE A 307 11.93 12.86 -29.89
CA ILE A 307 12.51 14.15 -29.52
C ILE A 307 12.06 14.49 -28.09
N PRO A 308 13.01 14.62 -27.14
CA PRO A 308 12.65 15.06 -25.79
C PRO A 308 12.17 16.51 -25.85
N CYS A 309 11.03 16.77 -25.22
CA CYS A 309 10.38 18.07 -25.17
C CYS A 309 9.85 18.38 -23.77
N VAL A 310 9.50 19.65 -23.56
CA VAL A 310 8.75 20.11 -22.39
C VAL A 310 7.35 20.51 -22.85
N ARG A 311 6.32 20.04 -22.17
CA ARG A 311 4.93 20.42 -22.42
C ARG A 311 4.51 21.38 -21.33
N PHE A 312 3.79 22.42 -21.71
CA PHE A 312 3.09 23.25 -20.75
C PHE A 312 1.72 23.70 -21.27
N LEU A 313 0.82 23.98 -20.32
CA LEU A 313 -0.54 24.44 -20.58
C LEU A 313 -0.59 25.96 -20.48
N VAL A 314 -1.07 26.58 -21.54
CA VAL A 314 -1.18 28.03 -21.69
C VAL A 314 -2.64 28.42 -21.52
N GLY A 315 -2.91 29.25 -20.51
CA GLY A 315 -4.20 29.92 -20.39
C GLY A 315 -4.37 30.92 -21.53
N VAL A 316 -5.57 30.98 -22.11
CA VAL A 316 -5.88 31.98 -23.14
C VAL A 316 -5.77 33.36 -22.49
N SER A 317 -4.97 34.24 -23.10
CA SER A 317 -4.75 35.58 -22.54
C SER A 317 -6.05 36.38 -22.56
N ALA A 318 -6.52 36.83 -21.39
CA ALA A 318 -7.75 37.59 -21.18
C ALA A 318 -7.67 39.04 -21.71
N SER A 319 -7.34 39.23 -22.99
CA SER A 319 -7.40 40.56 -23.63
C SER A 319 -8.83 41.04 -23.90
N GLU A 320 -9.84 40.24 -23.58
CA GLU A 320 -11.23 40.69 -23.41
C GLU A 320 -11.70 40.34 -21.99
N PRO A 321 -12.33 41.27 -21.26
CA PRO A 321 -12.86 41.02 -19.92
C PRO A 321 -14.11 40.14 -20.02
N LEU A 322 -13.92 38.84 -20.24
CA LEU A 322 -14.93 37.85 -19.96
C LEU A 322 -14.92 37.60 -18.46
N LEU A 323 -16.07 37.88 -17.85
CA LEU A 323 -16.39 37.60 -16.46
C LEU A 323 -15.82 36.21 -16.09
N PHE A 324 -14.84 36.18 -15.18
CA PHE A 324 -14.25 34.93 -14.68
C PHE A 324 -15.36 34.15 -13.97
N ASP A 325 -15.92 33.16 -14.64
CA ASP A 325 -16.81 32.18 -14.04
C ASP A 325 -15.97 30.93 -13.74
N GLU A 326 -15.73 30.69 -12.45
CA GLU A 326 -14.86 29.64 -11.90
C GLU A 326 -15.29 28.21 -12.33
N GLU A 327 -16.50 28.08 -12.91
CA GLU A 327 -17.07 26.82 -13.43
C GLU A 327 -16.90 26.62 -14.95
N THR A 328 -16.49 27.64 -15.72
CA THR A 328 -16.28 27.45 -17.16
C THR A 328 -14.88 26.93 -17.41
N ASN A 329 -14.77 25.62 -17.69
CA ASN A 329 -13.58 24.94 -18.22
C ASN A 329 -13.13 25.60 -19.54
N GLN A 330 -12.53 26.78 -19.46
CA GLN A 330 -11.97 27.42 -20.63
C GLN A 330 -10.84 26.55 -21.15
N PRO A 331 -10.88 26.21 -22.43
CA PRO A 331 -9.98 25.21 -22.94
C PRO A 331 -8.55 25.77 -23.00
N LEU A 332 -7.57 24.98 -22.57
CA LEU A 332 -6.17 25.37 -22.47
C LEU A 332 -5.42 25.01 -23.76
N ASP A 333 -4.65 25.95 -24.29
CA ASP A 333 -3.73 25.67 -25.39
C ASP A 333 -2.53 24.87 -24.85
N SER A 334 -2.09 23.84 -25.59
CA SER A 334 -0.91 23.06 -25.23
C SER A 334 0.28 23.51 -26.06
N TRP A 335 1.38 23.84 -25.40
CA TRP A 335 2.63 24.23 -26.05
C TRP A 335 3.69 23.17 -25.81
N TYR A 336 4.43 22.83 -26.86
CA TYR A 336 5.57 21.90 -26.80
C TYR A 336 6.84 22.66 -27.14
N VAL A 337 7.82 22.59 -26.25
CA VAL A 337 9.09 23.28 -26.40
C VAL A 337 10.21 22.27 -26.62
N ILE A 338 10.87 22.43 -27.76
CA ILE A 338 11.92 21.54 -28.27
C ILE A 338 13.21 22.35 -28.40
N PRO A 339 14.36 21.86 -27.92
CA PRO A 339 15.64 22.54 -28.14
C PRO A 339 15.99 22.58 -29.64
N ALA A 340 16.28 23.76 -30.18
CA ALA A 340 16.61 24.00 -31.60
C ALA A 340 18.02 24.61 -31.80
N GLY A 341 18.87 24.53 -30.79
CA GLY A 341 20.26 25.00 -30.80
C GLY A 341 20.66 25.67 -29.49
N GLU A 342 21.85 26.24 -29.44
CA GLU A 342 22.28 27.06 -28.31
C GLU A 342 21.37 28.29 -28.21
N ARG A 343 20.59 28.36 -27.12
CA ARG A 343 19.64 29.44 -26.80
C ARG A 343 18.46 29.61 -27.74
N ARG A 344 18.12 28.55 -28.50
CA ARG A 344 16.98 28.53 -29.41
C ARG A 344 16.04 27.39 -29.11
N TRP A 345 14.75 27.68 -29.20
CA TRP A 345 13.67 26.77 -28.90
C TRP A 345 12.69 26.74 -30.06
N LEU A 346 12.34 25.55 -30.53
CA LEU A 346 11.20 25.36 -31.41
C LEU A 346 9.97 25.16 -30.54
N VAL A 347 9.01 26.07 -30.65
CA VAL A 347 7.76 26.05 -29.91
C VAL A 347 6.65 25.64 -30.86
N ILE A 348 6.04 24.49 -30.60
CA ILE A 348 4.88 23.99 -31.35
C ILE A 348 3.64 24.31 -30.52
N ARG A 349 2.71 25.07 -31.11
CA ARG A 349 1.43 25.42 -30.50
C ARG A 349 0.35 24.50 -31.03
N GLN A 350 -0.27 23.75 -30.13
CA GLN A 350 -1.43 22.92 -30.42
C GLN A 350 -2.68 23.67 -29.92
N GLY A 351 -3.49 24.12 -30.88
CA GLY A 351 -4.77 24.76 -30.57
C GLY A 351 -5.76 23.75 -30.00
N ILE A 352 -6.65 24.24 -29.15
CA ILE A 352 -7.68 23.47 -28.44
C ILE A 352 -8.51 22.52 -29.31
N LEU A 353 -9.02 22.98 -30.45
CA LEU A 353 -9.91 22.20 -31.32
C LEU A 353 -9.16 21.32 -32.33
N SER A 354 -7.84 21.39 -32.31
CA SER A 354 -6.99 20.74 -33.29
C SER A 354 -6.70 19.32 -32.82
N SER A 355 -7.27 18.33 -33.52
CA SER A 355 -6.87 16.93 -33.32
C SER A 355 -5.36 16.78 -33.45
N ALA A 356 -4.75 15.76 -32.85
CA ALA A 356 -3.30 15.54 -32.94
C ALA A 356 -2.76 15.58 -34.40
N LEU A 357 -3.62 15.30 -35.39
CA LEU A 357 -3.32 15.28 -36.83
C LEU A 357 -3.57 16.61 -37.57
N SER A 358 -3.92 17.69 -36.88
CA SER A 358 -4.14 19.00 -37.50
C SER A 358 -2.84 19.71 -37.89
N LYS A 359 -2.95 20.81 -38.67
CA LYS A 359 -1.82 21.72 -38.88
C LYS A 359 -1.53 22.47 -37.59
N HIS A 360 -0.31 22.31 -37.07
CA HIS A 360 0.19 23.02 -35.88
C HIS A 360 1.10 24.18 -36.31
N SER A 361 1.06 25.28 -35.56
CA SER A 361 1.99 26.39 -35.76
C SER A 361 3.29 26.10 -35.02
N ALA A 362 4.42 26.29 -35.69
CA ALA A 362 5.74 26.13 -35.10
C ALA A 362 6.53 27.43 -35.24
N GLU A 363 7.09 27.91 -34.14
CA GLU A 363 7.84 29.17 -34.07
C GLU A 363 9.19 28.93 -33.40
N VAL A 364 10.27 29.50 -33.94
CA VAL A 364 11.58 29.49 -33.29
C VAL A 364 11.69 30.71 -32.37
N MET A 365 12.09 30.46 -31.12
CA MET A 365 12.11 31.44 -30.04
C MET A 365 13.49 31.44 -29.35
N MET A 366 13.97 32.63 -28.98
CA MET A 366 15.22 32.78 -28.22
C MET A 366 14.96 32.67 -26.70
N ASP A 367 15.99 32.35 -25.90
CA ASP A 367 15.92 32.26 -24.43
C ASP A 367 15.26 33.50 -23.78
N GLU A 368 15.59 34.70 -24.24
CA GLU A 368 15.07 35.95 -23.67
C GLU A 368 13.56 36.08 -23.91
N ARG A 369 13.10 35.72 -25.11
CA ARG A 369 11.68 35.73 -25.47
C ARG A 369 10.91 34.60 -24.78
N GLY A 370 11.54 33.44 -24.61
CA GLY A 370 10.99 32.32 -23.86
C GLY A 370 10.75 32.70 -22.41
N THR A 371 11.77 33.26 -21.76
CA THR A 371 11.65 33.74 -20.37
C THR A 371 10.59 34.82 -20.25
N ALA A 372 10.55 35.78 -21.17
CA ALA A 372 9.56 36.85 -21.14
C ALA A 372 8.11 36.35 -21.35
N ILE A 373 7.91 35.22 -22.03
CA ILE A 373 6.59 34.60 -22.17
C ILE A 373 6.23 33.82 -20.91
N LEU A 374 7.17 33.02 -20.38
CA LEU A 374 6.97 32.23 -19.15
C LEU A 374 6.69 33.15 -17.94
N SER A 375 7.41 34.26 -17.84
CA SER A 375 7.29 35.21 -16.73
C SER A 375 6.02 36.06 -16.75
N ARG A 376 5.22 36.02 -17.83
CA ARG A 376 3.97 36.80 -17.92
C ARG A 376 2.84 36.27 -17.05
N GLY A 377 3.00 35.13 -16.38
CA GLY A 377 2.10 34.67 -15.31
C GLY A 377 0.70 34.22 -15.74
N ASN A 378 0.31 34.40 -17.01
CA ASN A 378 -0.97 33.91 -17.57
C ASN A 378 -0.96 32.42 -17.93
N LEU A 379 0.01 31.72 -17.35
CA LEU A 379 0.41 30.39 -17.71
C LEU A 379 0.21 29.56 -16.46
N LEU A 380 -0.69 28.57 -16.51
CA LEU A 380 -0.90 27.59 -15.43
C LEU A 380 0.31 26.63 -15.39
N ILE A 381 1.51 27.18 -15.32
CA ILE A 381 2.77 26.46 -15.42
C ILE A 381 3.50 26.63 -14.10
N SER A 382 4.10 25.52 -13.65
CA SER A 382 5.05 25.47 -12.54
C SER A 382 6.36 26.23 -12.80
N MET A 383 6.57 26.72 -14.03
CA MET A 383 7.84 27.25 -14.53
C MET A 383 7.76 28.74 -14.83
N ALA A 384 8.55 29.54 -14.14
CA ALA A 384 8.71 30.97 -14.34
C ALA A 384 9.92 31.30 -15.25
N HIS A 385 10.92 30.41 -15.33
CA HIS A 385 12.18 30.68 -16.02
C HIS A 385 12.58 29.59 -17.03
N VAL A 386 13.28 29.98 -18.10
CA VAL A 386 13.80 29.03 -19.11
C VAL A 386 14.76 28.00 -18.51
N ASP A 387 15.42 28.30 -17.40
CA ASP A 387 16.28 27.34 -16.73
C ASP A 387 15.51 26.16 -16.10
N GLU A 388 14.26 26.37 -15.69
CA GLU A 388 13.36 25.30 -15.25
C GLU A 388 12.92 24.44 -16.42
N VAL A 389 12.67 25.06 -17.58
CA VAL A 389 12.42 24.34 -18.85
C VAL A 389 13.63 23.48 -19.23
N LYS A 390 14.86 24.01 -19.08
CA LYS A 390 16.09 23.23 -19.31
C LYS A 390 16.21 22.06 -18.34
N SER A 391 15.85 22.24 -17.07
CA SER A 391 15.83 21.17 -16.06
C SER A 391 14.82 20.07 -16.40
N ALA A 392 13.58 20.45 -16.75
CA ALA A 392 12.56 19.50 -17.19
C ALA A 392 12.95 18.79 -18.49
N LEU A 393 13.58 19.50 -19.43
CA LEU A 393 14.09 18.89 -20.65
C LEU A 393 15.16 17.83 -20.35
N GLU A 394 16.02 18.06 -19.36
CA GLU A 394 17.02 17.08 -18.94
C GLU A 394 16.36 15.82 -18.35
N ASN A 395 15.26 15.98 -17.60
CA ASN A 395 14.44 14.86 -17.15
C ASN A 395 13.81 14.11 -18.34
N SER A 396 13.28 14.83 -19.34
CA SER A 396 12.75 14.25 -20.59
C SER A 396 13.83 13.47 -21.37
N ARG A 397 15.07 13.96 -21.41
CA ARG A 397 16.20 13.23 -22.04
C ARG A 397 16.51 11.93 -21.32
N LYS A 398 16.63 11.96 -19.99
CA LYS A 398 16.84 10.75 -19.17
C LYS A 398 15.72 9.73 -19.36
N ALA A 399 14.47 10.21 -19.40
CA ALA A 399 13.30 9.40 -19.70
C ALA A 399 13.41 8.72 -21.07
N ARG A 400 13.75 9.49 -22.12
CA ARG A 400 13.94 8.96 -23.48
C ARG A 400 15.05 7.91 -23.54
N GLU A 401 16.23 8.20 -22.98
CA GLU A 401 17.35 7.25 -22.98
C GLU A 401 16.99 5.93 -22.30
N THR A 402 16.18 6.00 -21.25
CA THR A 402 15.73 4.80 -20.55
C THR A 402 14.72 4.02 -21.37
N LEU A 403 13.77 4.72 -22.01
CA LEU A 403 12.84 4.08 -22.94
C LEU A 403 13.56 3.40 -24.10
N THR A 404 14.56 4.06 -24.70
CA THR A 404 15.40 3.48 -25.75
C THR A 404 16.09 2.21 -25.26
N LYS A 405 16.66 2.21 -24.04
CA LYS A 405 17.27 1.01 -23.42
C LYS A 405 16.26 -0.12 -23.19
N ILE A 406 15.05 0.21 -22.73
CA ILE A 406 13.99 -0.78 -22.44
C ILE A 406 13.47 -1.41 -23.74
N LEU A 407 13.22 -0.57 -24.75
CA LEU A 407 12.60 -0.98 -26.02
C LEU A 407 13.61 -1.58 -27.01
N LYS A 408 14.91 -1.48 -26.73
CA LYS A 408 16.01 -1.89 -27.63
C LYS A 408 15.89 -1.24 -29.02
N LEU A 409 15.41 0.01 -29.04
CA LEU A 409 15.47 0.90 -30.22
C LEU A 409 16.88 1.47 -30.32
#